data_AF-A0A1I8CI15-F1
#
_entry.id   AF-A0A1I8CI15-F1
#
_cell.length_a   1.000
_cell.length_b   1.000
_cell.length_c   1.000
_cell.angle_alpha   90.00
_cell.angle_beta   90.00
_cell.angle_gamma   90.00
#
_symmetry.space_group_name_H-M   'P 1'
#
loop_
_entity.id
_entity.type
_entity.pdbx_description
1 polymer ?
#
loop_
_entity_poly.entity_id
_entity_poly.type
_entity_poly.pdbx_seq_one_letter_code
_entity_poly.pdbx_strand_id
1 'polypeptide(L)'
;MALIWLYYLRIDSALAEIAVNTCIRYAKQATSIAGTSGINVIKSEGCSSYVGRIYYKRPQIVFISTDCESNGGIQHEFSHALGLEHEHARPDRDRYLNVYTDNIVPDGEDQFSKVDDVNDFGVPFDMGSVMMYENDGFGKNGKKVLSPKQAVFNEDLGQRQRLSFSDFKILNFHYCKGICKTKVSCLNGGYQNPNSCKQCLCPNEFSGPTCSAVKMTTTRCGTIELKATKVI
;
A
#
# COMPACT_ATOMS: atom_id res chain seq x y z
N MET A 1 23.15 20.76 5.05
CA MET A 1 21.85 21.36 4.62
C MET A 1 21.21 20.63 3.45
N ALA A 2 21.93 20.27 2.36
CA ALA A 2 21.34 19.61 1.18
C ALA A 2 20.64 18.26 1.48
N LEU A 3 21.22 17.41 2.34
CA LEU A 3 20.65 16.10 2.69
C LEU A 3 19.31 16.19 3.43
N ILE A 4 19.15 17.20 4.30
CA ILE A 4 17.89 17.45 5.03
C ILE A 4 16.82 17.92 4.05
N TRP A 5 17.18 18.73 3.06
CA TRP A 5 16.24 19.21 2.05
C TRP A 5 15.76 18.09 1.14
N LEU A 6 16.66 17.22 0.69
CA LEU A 6 16.32 16.02 -0.08
C LEU A 6 15.39 15.06 0.68
N TYR A 7 15.61 14.91 1.99
CA TYR A 7 14.73 14.10 2.85
C TYR A 7 13.28 14.60 2.82
N TYR A 8 13.06 15.91 3.04
CA TYR A 8 11.72 16.48 3.01
C TYR A 8 11.08 16.45 1.60
N LEU A 9 11.87 16.58 0.54
CA LEU A 9 11.38 16.45 -0.84
C LEU A 9 10.85 15.04 -1.13
N ARG A 10 11.52 13.99 -0.62
CA ARG A 10 11.06 12.60 -0.79
C ARG A 10 9.72 12.38 -0.10
N ILE A 11 9.56 12.93 1.10
CA ILE A 11 8.28 12.91 1.82
C ILE A 11 7.20 13.63 1.00
N ASP A 12 7.49 14.86 0.54
CA ASP A 12 6.53 15.63 -0.25
C ASP A 12 6.10 14.87 -1.53
N SER A 13 7.04 14.22 -2.22
CA SER A 13 6.77 13.40 -3.41
C SER A 13 5.87 12.18 -3.08
N ALA A 14 6.19 11.44 -2.02
CA ALA A 14 5.42 10.28 -1.59
C ALA A 14 3.98 10.64 -1.25
N LEU A 15 3.77 11.74 -0.51
CA LEU A 15 2.44 12.23 -0.12
C LEU A 15 1.68 12.82 -1.31
N ALA A 16 2.37 13.46 -2.26
CA ALA A 16 1.75 13.95 -3.48
C ALA A 16 1.18 12.80 -4.32
N GLU A 17 1.86 11.66 -4.41
CA GLU A 17 1.34 10.51 -5.14
C GLU A 17 0.09 9.90 -4.46
N ILE A 18 0.07 9.84 -3.12
CA ILE A 18 -1.16 9.46 -2.38
C ILE A 18 -2.30 10.43 -2.75
N ALA A 19 -2.03 11.74 -2.77
CA ALA A 19 -3.03 12.74 -3.11
C ALA A 19 -3.53 12.66 -4.57
N VAL A 20 -2.68 12.25 -5.52
CA VAL A 20 -3.08 12.05 -6.93
C VAL A 20 -4.02 10.86 -7.08
N ASN A 21 -3.82 9.79 -6.31
CA ASN A 21 -4.58 8.53 -6.43
C ASN A 21 -5.76 8.42 -5.45
N THR A 22 -5.88 9.34 -4.50
CA THR A 22 -6.94 9.34 -3.48
C THR A 22 -7.52 10.74 -3.27
N CYS A 23 -8.53 10.87 -2.41
CA CYS A 23 -9.01 12.16 -1.91
C CYS A 23 -8.20 12.70 -0.71
N ILE A 24 -7.24 11.95 -0.18
CA ILE A 24 -6.48 12.30 1.02
C ILE A 24 -5.55 13.46 0.67
N ARG A 25 -5.48 14.47 1.55
CA ARG A 25 -4.66 15.66 1.37
C ARG A 25 -3.88 15.95 2.64
N TYR A 26 -2.60 16.28 2.46
CA TYR A 26 -1.71 16.65 3.54
C TYR A 26 -1.46 18.15 3.50
N ALA A 27 -1.74 18.84 4.61
CA ALA A 27 -1.44 20.26 4.77
C ALA A 27 -0.12 20.42 5.51
N LYS A 28 0.96 20.69 4.78
CA LYS A 28 2.31 20.88 5.35
C LYS A 28 2.32 22.08 6.31
N GLN A 29 2.91 21.87 7.48
CA GLN A 29 3.09 22.91 8.49
C GLN A 29 4.53 23.41 8.48
N ALA A 30 4.73 24.70 8.76
CA ALA A 30 6.06 25.31 8.83
C ALA A 30 6.85 24.86 10.07
N THR A 31 6.14 24.46 11.13
CA THR A 31 6.69 23.99 12.40
C THR A 31 6.03 22.68 12.81
N SER A 32 6.64 21.97 13.76
CA SER A 32 6.07 20.76 14.34
C SER A 32 4.68 21.03 14.93
N ILE A 33 3.75 20.13 14.66
CA ILE A 33 2.38 20.22 15.16
C ILE A 33 2.41 20.04 16.69
N ALA A 34 1.61 20.85 17.39
CA ALA A 34 1.42 20.76 18.84
C ALA A 34 -0.04 21.07 19.21
N GLY A 35 -0.55 20.47 20.29
CA GLY A 35 -1.89 20.75 20.82
C GLY A 35 -3.08 20.28 19.98
N THR A 36 -2.86 19.64 18.83
CA THR A 36 -3.89 19.10 17.95
C THR A 36 -3.44 17.78 17.33
N SER A 37 -4.37 16.99 16.78
CA SER A 37 -4.06 15.79 16.01
C SER A 37 -3.34 16.14 14.71
N GLY A 38 -2.41 15.28 14.31
CA GLY A 38 -1.62 15.42 13.09
C GLY A 38 -0.50 14.41 13.06
N ILE A 39 0.37 14.50 12.06
CA ILE A 39 1.56 13.66 11.92
C ILE A 39 2.78 14.56 11.98
N ASN A 40 3.69 14.26 12.91
CA ASN A 40 5.06 14.77 12.89
C ASN A 40 5.97 13.66 12.36
N VAL A 41 6.81 13.98 11.38
CA VAL A 41 7.80 13.02 10.86
C VAL A 41 9.13 13.22 11.55
N ILE A 42 9.72 12.15 12.09
CA ILE A 42 11.01 12.18 12.78
C ILE A 42 11.97 11.23 12.09
N LYS A 43 13.18 11.70 11.81
CA LYS A 43 14.25 10.83 11.32
C LYS A 43 14.76 9.95 12.46
N SER A 44 14.86 8.65 12.22
CA SER A 44 15.20 7.66 13.26
C SER A 44 16.11 6.54 12.69
N GLU A 45 16.54 5.61 13.53
CA GLU A 45 17.29 4.41 13.11
C GLU A 45 16.37 3.37 12.45
N GLY A 46 15.10 3.33 12.83
CA GLY A 46 14.08 2.45 12.24
C GLY A 46 12.94 3.20 11.57
N CYS A 47 12.11 2.44 10.87
CA CYS A 47 10.88 2.91 10.26
C CYS A 47 9.70 2.35 11.05
N SER A 48 8.78 3.22 11.44
CA SER A 48 7.57 2.78 12.13
C SER A 48 6.52 3.87 12.20
N SER A 49 5.27 3.43 12.31
CA SER A 49 4.11 4.27 12.49
C SER A 49 3.03 3.49 13.22
N TYR A 50 2.19 4.18 13.98
CA TYR A 50 0.99 3.56 14.55
C TYR A 50 -0.05 3.30 13.46
N VAL A 51 -0.79 2.20 13.60
CA VAL A 51 -1.92 1.92 12.72
C VAL A 51 -3.12 2.80 13.09
N GLY A 52 -3.51 3.65 12.14
CA GLY A 52 -4.60 4.60 12.28
C GLY A 52 -4.30 5.78 13.20
N ARG A 53 -5.35 6.56 13.47
CA ARG A 53 -5.26 7.74 14.33
C ARG A 53 -5.44 7.36 15.80
N ILE A 54 -4.35 7.35 16.54
CA ILE A 54 -4.37 7.02 17.97
C ILE A 54 -4.47 8.25 18.89
N TYR A 55 -4.21 9.46 18.38
CA TYR A 55 -4.24 10.70 19.17
C TYR A 55 -5.16 11.77 18.57
N TYR A 56 -5.96 12.40 19.45
CA TYR A 56 -6.98 13.40 19.09
C TYR A 56 -6.58 14.83 19.47
N LYS A 57 -5.71 14.99 20.48
CA LYS A 57 -5.29 16.29 21.05
C LYS A 57 -3.78 16.51 21.01
N ARG A 58 -3.05 15.65 20.30
CA ARG A 58 -1.61 15.73 20.07
C ARG A 58 -1.25 15.01 18.76
N PRO A 59 -0.11 15.33 18.13
CA PRO A 59 0.34 14.61 16.95
C PRO A 59 0.76 13.18 17.30
N GLN A 60 0.67 12.27 16.32
CA GLN A 60 1.42 11.02 16.33
C GLN A 60 2.71 11.18 15.53
N ILE A 61 3.67 10.30 15.79
CA ILE A 61 4.97 10.32 15.14
C ILE A 61 4.98 9.25 14.04
N VAL A 62 5.51 9.62 12.88
CA VAL A 62 5.95 8.69 11.84
C VAL A 62 7.47 8.74 11.82
N PHE A 63 8.11 7.59 12.07
CA PHE A 63 9.55 7.46 12.06
C PHE A 63 10.03 6.99 10.68
N ILE A 64 11.00 7.69 10.11
CA ILE A 64 11.60 7.35 8.82
C ILE A 64 13.12 7.25 9.02
N SER A 65 13.69 6.08 8.71
CA SER A 65 15.14 5.90 8.61
C SER A 65 15.59 5.94 7.15
N THR A 66 16.90 5.94 6.94
CA THR A 66 17.50 5.87 5.60
C THR A 66 17.02 4.67 4.79
N ASP A 67 16.60 3.59 5.45
CA ASP A 67 16.25 2.32 4.82
C ASP A 67 14.82 2.33 4.23
N CYS A 68 13.97 3.25 4.68
CA CYS A 68 12.64 3.48 4.13
C CYS A 68 12.44 4.87 3.50
N GLU A 69 13.52 5.60 3.19
CA GLU A 69 13.42 6.89 2.47
C GLU A 69 13.00 6.73 0.99
N SER A 70 12.75 5.50 0.51
CA SER A 70 12.15 5.27 -0.79
C SER A 70 10.71 5.80 -0.84
N ASN A 71 10.20 6.04 -2.05
CA ASN A 71 8.82 6.52 -2.23
C ASN A 71 7.81 5.55 -1.61
N GLY A 72 7.94 4.24 -1.87
CA GLY A 72 7.09 3.23 -1.26
C GLY A 72 7.32 3.03 0.24
N GLY A 73 8.55 3.16 0.73
CA GLY A 73 8.85 3.09 2.17
C GLY A 73 8.17 4.21 2.96
N ILE A 74 8.24 5.46 2.48
CA ILE A 74 7.52 6.56 3.11
C ILE A 74 6.00 6.34 3.01
N GLN A 75 5.50 5.89 1.85
CA GLN A 75 4.07 5.60 1.69
C GLN A 75 3.61 4.47 2.61
N HIS A 76 4.44 3.46 2.89
CA HIS A 76 4.15 2.37 3.83
C HIS A 76 3.86 2.92 5.22
N GLU A 77 4.77 3.74 5.77
CA GLU A 77 4.60 4.30 7.12
C GLU A 77 3.42 5.28 7.23
N PHE A 78 3.19 6.07 6.18
CA PHE A 78 2.00 6.92 6.12
C PHE A 78 0.72 6.12 5.93
N SER A 79 0.76 4.96 5.27
CA SER A 79 -0.39 4.07 5.10
C SER A 79 -0.75 3.38 6.41
N HIS A 80 0.23 3.00 7.23
CA HIS A 80 -0.02 2.64 8.63
C HIS A 80 -0.75 3.77 9.37
N ALA A 81 -0.28 5.03 9.29
CA ALA A 81 -0.98 6.15 9.95
C ALA A 81 -2.42 6.36 9.43
N LEU A 82 -2.70 5.94 8.19
CA LEU A 82 -4.04 5.91 7.57
C LEU A 82 -4.84 4.63 7.88
N GLY A 83 -4.31 3.72 8.68
CA GLY A 83 -5.02 2.52 9.16
C GLY A 83 -4.84 1.27 8.32
N LEU A 84 -3.87 1.20 7.41
CA LEU A 84 -3.53 -0.04 6.73
C LEU A 84 -2.65 -0.91 7.63
N GLU A 85 -3.05 -2.17 7.77
CA GLU A 85 -2.25 -3.24 8.36
C GLU A 85 -1.33 -3.87 7.30
N HIS A 86 -0.39 -4.72 7.73
CA HIS A 86 0.41 -5.50 6.80
C HIS A 86 -0.45 -6.49 6.01
N GLU A 87 -0.17 -6.63 4.71
CA GLU A 87 -0.95 -7.51 3.83
C GLU A 87 -0.80 -8.99 4.24
N HIS A 88 0.38 -9.40 4.70
CA HIS A 88 0.59 -10.74 5.25
C HIS A 88 -0.10 -10.95 6.62
N ALA A 89 -0.68 -9.92 7.24
CA ALA A 89 -1.38 -10.05 8.50
C ALA A 89 -2.88 -10.34 8.29
N ARG A 90 -3.37 -10.32 7.03
CA ARG A 90 -4.77 -10.62 6.73
C ARG A 90 -5.21 -12.00 7.23
N PRO A 91 -6.46 -12.14 7.69
CA PRO A 91 -7.01 -13.43 8.14
C PRO A 91 -6.89 -14.55 7.08
N ASP A 92 -7.05 -14.19 5.81
CA ASP A 92 -7.09 -15.11 4.67
C ASP A 92 -5.73 -15.37 4.00
N ARG A 93 -4.63 -14.81 4.54
CA ARG A 93 -3.28 -14.90 3.95
C ARG A 93 -2.85 -16.34 3.62
N ASP A 94 -3.26 -17.32 4.42
CA ASP A 94 -2.77 -18.71 4.29
C ASP A 94 -3.35 -19.37 3.04
N ARG A 95 -4.29 -18.74 2.33
CA ARG A 95 -4.72 -19.16 0.99
C ARG A 95 -3.68 -18.79 -0.08
N TYR A 96 -2.83 -17.82 0.22
CA TYR A 96 -1.91 -17.17 -0.73
C TYR A 96 -0.45 -17.42 -0.38
N LEU A 97 -0.10 -17.46 0.90
CA LEU A 97 1.26 -17.56 1.41
C LEU A 97 1.50 -18.86 2.19
N ASN A 98 2.73 -19.37 2.11
CA ASN A 98 3.30 -20.26 3.12
C ASN A 98 4.05 -19.41 4.15
N VAL A 99 3.91 -19.74 5.43
CA VAL A 99 4.65 -19.12 6.55
C VAL A 99 5.50 -20.19 7.22
N TYR A 100 6.83 -20.07 7.11
CA TYR A 100 7.80 -20.99 7.68
C TYR A 100 8.18 -20.55 9.09
N THR A 101 7.34 -20.87 10.08
CA THR A 101 7.53 -20.42 11.47
C THR A 101 8.87 -20.86 12.07
N ASP A 102 9.38 -22.03 11.69
CA ASP A 102 10.68 -22.54 12.16
C ASP A 102 11.87 -21.66 11.73
N ASN A 103 11.68 -20.87 10.67
CA ASN A 103 12.67 -19.94 10.15
C ASN A 103 12.65 -18.57 10.85
N ILE A 104 11.65 -18.25 11.68
CA ILE A 104 11.51 -16.95 12.34
C ILE A 104 12.52 -16.81 13.50
N VAL A 105 13.30 -15.73 13.54
CA VAL A 105 14.23 -15.42 14.64
C VAL A 105 13.53 -15.48 16.00
N PRO A 106 14.24 -15.86 17.10
CA PRO A 106 13.65 -15.82 18.43
C PRO A 106 13.02 -14.46 18.73
N ASP A 107 11.83 -14.46 19.34
CA ASP A 107 11.04 -13.28 19.71
C ASP A 107 10.46 -12.49 18.51
N GLY A 108 10.51 -13.04 17.29
CA GLY A 108 9.93 -12.44 16.08
C GLY A 108 8.59 -13.02 15.66
N GLU A 109 8.07 -14.01 16.39
CA GLU A 109 6.85 -14.75 16.03
C GLU A 109 5.60 -13.87 16.02
N ASP A 110 5.56 -12.85 16.88
CA ASP A 110 4.44 -11.92 17.00
C ASP A 110 4.24 -11.08 15.72
N GLN A 111 5.32 -10.80 14.98
CA GLN A 111 5.32 -10.08 13.71
C GLN A 111 4.52 -10.80 12.62
N PHE A 112 4.27 -12.10 12.77
CA PHE A 112 3.50 -12.90 11.82
C PHE A 112 2.11 -13.26 12.33
N SER A 113 1.64 -12.59 13.39
CA SER A 113 0.26 -12.71 13.86
C SER A 113 -0.72 -12.23 12.80
N LYS A 114 -1.90 -12.87 12.73
CA LYS A 114 -3.00 -12.35 11.91
C LYS A 114 -3.74 -11.28 12.70
N VAL A 115 -4.31 -10.31 11.99
CA VAL A 115 -5.21 -9.30 12.57
C VAL A 115 -6.63 -9.68 12.19
N ASP A 116 -7.46 -10.00 13.19
CA ASP A 116 -8.82 -10.51 12.97
C ASP A 116 -9.81 -9.41 12.53
N ASP A 117 -9.63 -8.17 13.02
CA ASP A 117 -10.52 -7.04 12.75
C ASP A 117 -10.01 -6.17 11.57
N VAL A 118 -9.84 -6.79 10.42
CA VAL A 118 -9.44 -6.10 9.17
C VAL A 118 -10.62 -6.03 8.21
N ASN A 119 -10.95 -4.84 7.74
CA ASN A 119 -11.90 -4.63 6.65
C ASN A 119 -11.16 -4.44 5.32
N ASP A 120 -11.10 -5.48 4.51
CA ASP A 120 -10.49 -5.44 3.18
C ASP A 120 -11.40 -4.83 2.10
N PHE A 121 -12.64 -4.45 2.45
CA PHE A 121 -13.65 -3.91 1.53
C PHE A 121 -13.92 -4.79 0.29
N GLY A 122 -13.68 -6.10 0.38
CA GLY A 122 -13.77 -7.05 -0.73
C GLY A 122 -12.63 -6.90 -1.75
N VAL A 123 -11.55 -6.22 -1.39
CA VAL A 123 -10.34 -6.12 -2.23
C VAL A 123 -9.54 -7.42 -2.09
N PRO A 124 -9.22 -8.11 -3.22
CA PRO A 124 -8.45 -9.34 -3.18
C PRO A 124 -7.07 -9.17 -2.53
N PHE A 125 -6.50 -10.28 -2.05
CA PHE A 125 -5.14 -10.33 -1.52
C PHE A 125 -4.11 -9.86 -2.58
N ASP A 126 -3.24 -8.91 -2.22
CA ASP A 126 -2.30 -8.29 -3.15
C ASP A 126 -0.84 -8.62 -2.81
N MET A 127 -0.25 -9.56 -3.56
CA MET A 127 1.17 -9.91 -3.45
C MET A 127 2.12 -8.73 -3.73
N GLY A 128 1.66 -7.72 -4.48
CA GLY A 128 2.41 -6.51 -4.82
C GLY A 128 2.13 -5.34 -3.88
N SER A 129 1.35 -5.53 -2.81
CA SER A 129 1.08 -4.49 -1.82
C SER A 129 2.38 -3.95 -1.24
N VAL A 130 2.47 -2.63 -1.06
CA VAL A 130 3.61 -2.03 -0.33
C VAL A 130 3.57 -2.45 1.15
N MET A 131 2.41 -2.89 1.64
CA MET A 131 2.20 -3.39 3.00
C MET A 131 2.59 -4.88 3.14
N MET A 132 3.09 -5.51 2.08
CA MET A 132 3.66 -6.86 2.14
C MET A 132 5.07 -6.83 2.74
N TYR A 133 5.40 -7.82 3.57
CA TYR A 133 6.77 -8.05 4.04
C TYR A 133 7.62 -8.70 2.95
N GLU A 134 8.93 -8.47 3.05
CA GLU A 134 9.92 -9.22 2.29
C GLU A 134 9.91 -10.68 2.75
N ASN A 135 10.37 -11.60 1.89
CA ASN A 135 10.29 -13.03 2.17
C ASN A 135 11.07 -13.46 3.40
N ASP A 136 12.24 -12.86 3.61
CA ASP A 136 13.22 -13.19 4.64
C ASP A 136 13.19 -12.22 5.82
N GLY A 137 12.20 -11.31 5.87
CA GLY A 137 11.94 -10.47 7.04
C GLY A 137 11.85 -11.34 8.30
N PHE A 138 12.62 -10.98 9.33
CA PHE A 138 12.73 -11.74 10.58
C PHE A 138 13.20 -13.20 10.42
N GLY A 139 13.89 -13.53 9.33
CA GLY A 139 14.42 -14.86 9.06
C GLY A 139 15.77 -15.14 9.75
N LYS A 140 15.90 -16.30 10.39
CA LYS A 140 17.18 -16.81 10.93
C LYS A 140 18.20 -16.92 9.81
N ASN A 141 19.31 -16.22 9.93
CA ASN A 141 20.42 -16.27 8.96
C ASN A 141 19.97 -16.00 7.51
N GLY A 142 18.99 -15.10 7.31
CA GLY A 142 18.46 -14.74 5.98
C GLY A 142 17.57 -15.80 5.34
N LYS A 143 17.02 -16.75 6.11
CA LYS A 143 16.06 -17.73 5.59
C LYS A 143 14.71 -17.08 5.29
N LYS A 144 14.06 -17.49 4.21
CA LYS A 144 12.68 -17.09 3.89
C LYS A 144 11.72 -17.55 4.99
N VAL A 145 10.93 -16.63 5.51
CA VAL A 145 9.77 -16.85 6.38
C VAL A 145 8.48 -16.89 5.55
N LEU A 146 8.36 -16.08 4.50
CA LEU A 146 7.19 -16.04 3.62
C LEU A 146 7.53 -16.56 2.23
N SER A 147 6.59 -17.28 1.60
CA SER A 147 6.65 -17.55 0.16
C SER A 147 5.26 -17.61 -0.48
N PRO A 148 5.07 -17.10 -1.71
CA PRO A 148 3.85 -17.33 -2.48
C PRO A 148 3.55 -18.82 -2.67
N LYS A 149 2.26 -19.19 -2.65
CA LYS A 149 1.80 -20.55 -3.00
C LYS A 149 1.72 -20.79 -4.50
N GLN A 150 1.48 -19.73 -5.29
CA GLN A 150 1.42 -19.84 -6.74
C GLN A 150 2.74 -19.38 -7.35
N ALA A 151 3.34 -20.23 -8.19
CA ALA A 151 4.63 -19.99 -8.82
C ALA A 151 4.66 -18.82 -9.82
N VAL A 152 3.49 -18.31 -10.23
CA VAL A 152 3.38 -17.15 -11.13
C VAL A 152 3.78 -15.84 -10.45
N PHE A 153 3.63 -15.77 -9.14
CA PHE A 153 4.17 -14.64 -8.38
C PHE A 153 5.67 -14.85 -8.26
N ASN A 154 6.44 -13.80 -8.58
CA ASN A 154 7.88 -13.81 -8.31
C ASN A 154 8.07 -14.22 -6.85
N GLU A 155 9.08 -15.05 -6.57
CA GLU A 155 9.36 -15.44 -5.21
C GLU A 155 9.71 -14.23 -4.34
N ASP A 156 10.08 -13.08 -4.92
CA ASP A 156 10.42 -11.86 -4.20
C ASP A 156 9.17 -11.01 -3.90
N LEU A 157 8.85 -10.91 -2.61
CA LEU A 157 7.83 -10.09 -1.98
C LEU A 157 8.46 -8.82 -1.38
N GLY A 158 7.61 -7.89 -0.94
CA GLY A 158 8.07 -6.74 -0.16
C GLY A 158 8.56 -5.54 -0.98
N GLN A 159 8.02 -5.34 -2.19
CA GLN A 159 8.37 -4.16 -2.98
C GLN A 159 8.17 -2.84 -2.19
N ARG A 160 9.07 -1.87 -2.43
CA ARG A 160 9.04 -0.52 -1.81
C ARG A 160 9.09 0.61 -2.86
N GLN A 161 8.57 0.36 -4.05
CA GLN A 161 8.54 1.35 -5.12
C GLN A 161 7.40 2.36 -4.92
N ARG A 162 6.18 1.86 -4.67
CA ARG A 162 4.96 2.66 -4.48
C ARG A 162 3.82 1.81 -3.93
N LEU A 163 2.76 2.45 -3.44
CA LEU A 163 1.47 1.81 -3.17
C LEU A 163 0.92 1.14 -4.44
N SER A 164 0.40 -0.07 -4.25
CA SER A 164 -0.27 -0.84 -5.30
C SER A 164 -1.64 -0.23 -5.66
N PHE A 165 -2.23 -0.70 -6.76
CA PHE A 165 -3.60 -0.34 -7.11
C PHE A 165 -4.59 -0.71 -6.00
N SER A 166 -4.38 -1.85 -5.34
CA SER A 166 -5.22 -2.36 -4.25
C SER A 166 -5.07 -1.52 -2.98
N ASP A 167 -3.85 -1.11 -2.64
CA ASP A 167 -3.61 -0.24 -1.48
C ASP A 167 -4.36 1.09 -1.63
N PHE A 168 -4.25 1.73 -2.81
CA PHE A 168 -5.03 2.94 -3.10
C PHE A 168 -6.54 2.67 -3.10
N LYS A 169 -6.98 1.50 -3.56
CA LYS A 169 -8.40 1.12 -3.57
C LYS A 169 -8.98 1.03 -2.17
N ILE A 170 -8.27 0.38 -1.24
CA ILE A 170 -8.67 0.28 0.17
C ILE A 170 -8.78 1.68 0.79
N LEU A 171 -7.75 2.53 0.61
CA LEU A 171 -7.77 3.91 1.09
C LEU A 171 -8.95 4.71 0.54
N ASN A 172 -9.28 4.56 -0.75
CA ASN A 172 -10.41 5.23 -1.38
C ASN A 172 -11.77 4.74 -0.86
N PHE A 173 -11.91 3.43 -0.64
CA PHE A 173 -13.14 2.86 -0.09
C PHE A 173 -13.37 3.29 1.36
N HIS A 174 -12.30 3.43 2.13
CA HIS A 174 -12.37 3.93 3.51
C HIS A 174 -12.64 5.44 3.57
N TYR A 175 -11.84 6.27 2.91
CA TYR A 175 -11.86 7.73 3.10
C TYR A 175 -12.69 8.51 2.08
N CYS A 176 -12.88 7.98 0.87
CA CYS A 176 -13.29 8.79 -0.28
C CYS A 176 -14.69 8.49 -0.82
N LYS A 177 -15.45 7.59 -0.18
CA LYS A 177 -16.78 7.14 -0.61
C LYS A 177 -17.78 8.29 -0.84
N GLY A 178 -17.65 9.40 -0.11
CA GLY A 178 -18.55 10.56 -0.16
C GLY A 178 -18.15 11.68 -1.13
N ILE A 179 -16.98 11.61 -1.77
CA ILE A 179 -16.47 12.70 -2.61
C ILE A 179 -17.31 12.87 -3.88
N CYS A 180 -17.59 11.76 -4.56
CA CYS A 180 -18.40 11.77 -5.78
C CYS A 180 -19.88 11.56 -5.46
N LYS A 181 -20.67 12.61 -5.66
CA LYS A 181 -22.13 12.62 -5.46
C LYS A 181 -22.85 11.65 -6.39
N THR A 182 -22.47 11.63 -7.66
CA THR A 182 -23.00 10.71 -8.66
C THR A 182 -22.08 9.50 -8.77
N LYS A 183 -22.64 8.29 -8.68
CA LYS A 183 -21.88 7.05 -8.88
C LYS A 183 -21.81 6.70 -10.37
N VAL A 184 -20.66 6.20 -10.79
CA VAL A 184 -20.44 5.64 -12.13
C VAL A 184 -20.05 4.17 -12.00
N SER A 185 -20.37 3.38 -13.01
CA SER A 185 -19.97 1.97 -13.06
C SER A 185 -18.54 1.84 -13.60
N CYS A 186 -17.67 1.19 -12.83
CA CYS A 186 -16.32 0.85 -13.23
C CYS A 186 -16.24 -0.66 -13.46
N LEU A 187 -15.68 -1.08 -14.59
CA LEU A 187 -15.55 -2.48 -14.98
C LEU A 187 -14.17 -3.04 -14.62
N ASN A 188 -14.02 -4.36 -14.76
CA ASN A 188 -12.74 -5.06 -14.67
C ASN A 188 -11.96 -4.76 -13.37
N GLY A 189 -12.66 -4.68 -12.24
CA GLY A 189 -12.04 -4.40 -10.94
C GLY A 189 -11.67 -2.93 -10.69
N GLY A 190 -11.93 -2.03 -11.64
CA GLY A 190 -11.79 -0.58 -11.48
C GLY A 190 -12.72 0.02 -10.43
N TYR A 191 -12.45 1.26 -10.02
CA TYR A 191 -13.27 2.00 -9.06
C TYR A 191 -13.27 3.50 -9.36
N GLN A 192 -14.29 4.21 -8.88
CA GLN A 192 -14.49 5.61 -9.22
C GLN A 192 -13.34 6.48 -8.70
N ASN A 193 -12.76 7.30 -9.58
CA ASN A 193 -11.70 8.22 -9.21
C ASN A 193 -12.28 9.38 -8.38
N PRO A 194 -11.86 9.57 -7.10
CA PRO A 194 -12.39 10.66 -6.28
C PRO A 194 -11.97 12.05 -6.78
N ASN A 195 -10.87 12.14 -7.53
CA ASN A 195 -10.34 13.39 -8.07
C ASN A 195 -10.96 13.75 -9.43
N SER A 196 -11.63 12.79 -10.07
CA SER A 196 -12.32 12.97 -11.35
C SER A 196 -13.56 12.07 -11.40
N CYS A 197 -14.66 12.52 -10.79
CA CYS A 197 -15.85 11.69 -10.55
C CYS A 197 -16.54 11.08 -11.79
N LYS A 198 -16.18 11.51 -13.00
CA LYS A 198 -16.69 10.93 -14.25
C LYS A 198 -15.77 9.84 -14.83
N GLN A 199 -14.67 9.53 -14.14
CA GLN A 199 -13.66 8.57 -14.58
C GLN A 199 -13.42 7.53 -13.50
N CYS A 200 -13.00 6.35 -13.94
CA CYS A 200 -12.54 5.28 -13.08
C CYS A 200 -11.01 5.25 -13.02
N LEU A 201 -10.48 4.87 -11.86
CA LEU A 201 -9.13 4.33 -11.74
C LEU A 201 -9.18 2.86 -12.15
N CYS A 202 -8.28 2.48 -13.06
CA CYS A 202 -8.27 1.17 -13.69
C CYS A 202 -7.05 0.36 -13.27
N PRO A 203 -7.19 -0.98 -13.12
CA PRO A 203 -6.02 -1.85 -13.06
C PRO A 203 -5.16 -1.69 -14.31
N ASN A 204 -3.89 -2.10 -14.21
CA ASN A 204 -2.85 -1.78 -15.20
C ASN A 204 -3.18 -2.22 -16.64
N GLU A 205 -3.95 -3.29 -16.78
CA GLU A 205 -4.33 -3.93 -18.03
C GLU A 205 -5.51 -3.23 -18.71
N PHE A 206 -6.21 -2.32 -18.01
CA PHE A 206 -7.43 -1.68 -18.48
C PHE A 206 -7.29 -0.16 -18.55
N SER A 207 -8.16 0.46 -19.34
CA SER A 207 -8.13 1.89 -19.63
C SER A 207 -9.50 2.42 -20.03
N GLY A 208 -9.58 3.73 -20.25
CA GLY A 208 -10.81 4.44 -20.57
C GLY A 208 -11.58 4.88 -19.32
N PRO A 209 -12.66 5.67 -19.51
CA PRO A 209 -13.38 6.30 -18.40
C PRO A 209 -14.09 5.31 -17.47
N THR A 210 -14.35 4.09 -17.94
CA THR A 210 -15.05 3.02 -17.20
C THR A 210 -14.21 1.76 -17.01
N CYS A 211 -12.92 1.79 -17.40
CA CYS A 211 -12.04 0.61 -17.42
C CYS A 211 -12.52 -0.53 -18.33
N SER A 212 -13.36 -0.22 -19.33
CA SER A 212 -13.90 -1.22 -20.26
C SER A 212 -12.93 -1.62 -21.36
N ALA A 213 -11.94 -0.79 -21.68
CA ALA A 213 -11.00 -1.03 -22.77
C ALA A 213 -9.74 -1.70 -22.24
N VAL A 214 -9.27 -2.74 -22.93
CA VAL A 214 -7.92 -3.28 -22.71
C VAL A 214 -6.91 -2.23 -23.13
N LYS A 215 -5.93 -1.96 -22.27
CA LYS A 215 -4.87 -0.99 -22.54
C LYS A 215 -4.03 -1.48 -23.72
N MET A 216 -4.02 -0.74 -24.82
CA MET A 216 -3.17 -1.07 -25.97
C MET A 216 -1.70 -0.83 -25.60
N THR A 217 -0.88 -1.87 -25.57
CA THR A 217 0.56 -1.74 -25.38
C THR A 217 1.22 -1.36 -26.70
N THR A 218 1.83 -0.17 -26.78
CA THR A 218 2.62 0.23 -27.96
C THR A 218 3.95 -0.54 -27.97
N THR A 219 4.02 -1.55 -28.84
CA THR A 219 5.22 -1.96 -29.60
C THR A 219 6.47 -2.47 -28.85
N ARG A 220 6.36 -3.17 -27.71
CA ARG A 220 7.47 -4.04 -27.19
C ARG A 220 7.06 -5.31 -26.44
N CYS A 221 5.79 -5.49 -26.09
CA CYS A 221 5.31 -6.78 -25.61
C CYS A 221 4.68 -7.50 -26.82
N GLY A 222 5.06 -8.76 -27.07
CA GLY A 222 4.55 -9.56 -28.18
C GLY A 222 3.02 -9.67 -28.18
N THR A 223 2.46 -10.27 -29.24
CA THR A 223 1.03 -10.44 -29.42
C THR A 223 0.37 -11.02 -28.16
N ILE A 224 -0.50 -10.26 -27.51
CA ILE A 224 -1.26 -10.73 -26.34
C ILE A 224 -2.50 -11.46 -26.87
N GLU A 225 -2.38 -12.75 -27.16
CA GLU A 225 -3.53 -13.62 -27.43
C GLU A 225 -4.16 -14.04 -26.09
N LEU A 226 -5.21 -13.35 -25.66
CA LEU A 226 -6.00 -13.76 -24.50
C LEU A 226 -7.12 -14.71 -24.96
N LYS A 227 -6.95 -16.00 -24.74
CA LYS A 227 -7.99 -17.02 -24.96
C LYS A 227 -8.62 -17.41 -23.62
N ALA A 228 -9.88 -17.05 -23.41
CA ALA A 228 -10.59 -17.43 -22.19
C ALA A 228 -10.78 -18.96 -22.15
N THR A 229 -10.11 -19.63 -21.21
CA THR A 229 -10.25 -21.07 -20.97
C THR A 229 -11.16 -21.32 -19.77
N LYS A 230 -12.49 -21.25 -20.00
CA LYS A 230 -13.57 -21.50 -19.01
C LYS A 230 -13.56 -20.64 -17.74
N VAL A 231 -14.76 -20.24 -17.34
CA VAL A 231 -15.06 -19.76 -15.99
C VAL A 231 -15.13 -21.00 -15.10
N ILE A 232 -14.32 -21.07 -14.05
CA ILE A 232 -14.47 -22.05 -12.96
C ILE A 232 -15.45 -21.48 -11.95
#